data_AF-A0A0R2NH43-F1
#
_entry.id   AF-A0A0R2NH43-F1
#
_cell.length_a   1.000
_cell.length_b   1.000
_cell.length_c   1.000
_cell.angle_alpha   90.00
_cell.angle_beta   90.00
_cell.angle_gamma   90.00
#
_symmetry.space_group_name_H-M   'P 1'
#
loop_
_entity.id
_entity.type
_entity.pdbx_description
1 polymer ?
#
loop_
_entity_poly.entity_id
_entity_poly.type
_entity_poly.pdbx_seq_one_letter_code
_entity_poly.pdbx_strand_id
1 'polypeptide(L)'
;MAAENLKKFAKKEGYDIKVETQGAMGVENRLSSSEIQDADVVIFAVDTTVQDSDRFDGKKILKVGTSEVVKDGKAAIDEAAKLVN
;
A
#
# COMPACT_ATOMS: atom_id res chain seq x y z
N MET A 1 -8.22 6.27 7.10
CA MET A 1 -8.27 5.13 8.05
C MET A 1 -7.34 3.99 7.63
N ALA A 2 -7.49 3.39 6.45
CA ALA A 2 -6.60 2.32 5.99
C ALA A 2 -5.12 2.74 5.94
N ALA A 3 -4.82 3.92 5.36
CA ALA A 3 -3.46 4.44 5.26
C ALA A 3 -2.73 4.56 6.60
N GLU A 4 -3.38 5.12 7.61
CA GLU A 4 -2.81 5.27 8.94
C GLU A 4 -2.59 3.92 9.63
N ASN A 5 -3.47 2.94 9.37
CA ASN A 5 -3.31 1.60 9.91
C ASN A 5 -2.10 0.89 9.29
N LEU A 6 -1.93 0.98 7.97
CA LEU A 6 -0.75 0.46 7.28
C LEU A 6 0.53 1.08 7.83
N LYS A 7 0.57 2.42 7.95
CA LYS A 7 1.73 3.13 8.54
C LYS A 7 2.04 2.65 9.95
N LYS A 8 1.01 2.50 10.78
CA LYS A 8 1.16 2.05 12.17
C LYS A 8 1.74 0.65 12.26
N PHE A 9 1.24 -0.30 11.48
CA PHE A 9 1.69 -1.69 11.54
C PHE A 9 3.03 -1.90 10.84
N ALA A 10 3.27 -1.28 9.68
CA ALA A 10 4.58 -1.34 9.02
C ALA A 10 5.69 -0.81 9.93
N LYS A 11 5.48 0.35 10.58
CA LYS A 11 6.43 0.90 11.55
C LYS A 11 6.64 -0.03 12.75
N LYS A 12 5.60 -0.74 13.19
CA LYS A 12 5.68 -1.69 14.31
C LYS A 12 6.51 -2.94 13.95
N GLU A 13 6.39 -3.42 12.72
CA GLU A 13 7.15 -4.56 12.20
C GLU A 13 8.55 -4.14 11.69
N GLY A 14 8.86 -2.84 11.67
CA GLY A 14 10.17 -2.30 11.30
C GLY A 14 10.37 -2.04 9.81
N TYR A 15 9.29 -2.00 9.03
CA TYR A 15 9.32 -1.69 7.60
C TYR A 15 9.20 -0.18 7.34
N ASP A 16 9.89 0.30 6.30
CA ASP A 16 9.62 1.62 5.74
C ASP A 16 8.35 1.56 4.88
N ILE A 17 7.54 2.62 4.94
CA ILE A 17 6.28 2.65 4.20
C ILE A 17 5.93 4.06 3.76
N LYS A 18 5.48 4.14 2.51
CA LYS A 18 4.87 5.33 1.92
C LYS A 18 3.47 4.96 1.47
N VAL A 19 2.51 5.85 1.74
CA VAL A 19 1.11 5.60 1.40
C VAL A 19 0.54 6.78 0.65
N GLU A 20 0.12 6.52 -0.58
CA GLU A 20 -0.69 7.41 -1.40
C GLU A 20 -2.17 7.14 -1.14
N THR A 21 -2.96 8.21 -1.04
CA THR A 21 -4.41 8.11 -0.84
C THR A 21 -5.13 8.74 -2.02
N GLN A 22 -5.97 7.96 -2.68
CA GLN A 22 -6.79 8.41 -3.81
C GLN A 22 -8.24 8.52 -3.35
N GLY A 23 -8.75 9.73 -3.21
CA GLY A 23 -10.11 10.03 -2.75
C GLY A 23 -10.88 10.90 -3.74
N ALA A 24 -12.13 11.24 -3.38
CA ALA A 24 -12.97 12.11 -4.21
C ALA A 24 -12.39 13.52 -4.41
N MET A 25 -11.56 13.99 -3.47
CA MET A 25 -10.87 15.28 -3.54
C MET A 25 -9.57 15.23 -4.35
N GLY A 26 -9.17 14.06 -4.84
CA GLY A 26 -7.95 13.85 -5.61
C GLY A 26 -6.95 12.91 -4.92
N VAL A 27 -5.70 12.96 -5.39
CA VAL A 27 -4.59 12.15 -4.90
C VAL A 27 -3.76 12.95 -3.90
N GLU A 28 -3.60 12.42 -2.70
CA GLU A 28 -2.73 12.97 -1.66
C GLU A 28 -1.54 12.04 -1.43
N ASN A 29 -0.39 12.63 -1.07
CA ASN A 29 0.88 11.91 -0.85
C ASN A 29 1.26 11.03 -2.03
N ARG A 30 1.11 11.58 -3.25
CA ARG A 30 1.42 10.85 -4.48
C ARG A 30 2.84 10.30 -4.43
N LEU A 31 2.99 8.99 -4.61
CA LEU A 31 4.30 8.35 -4.63
C LEU A 31 5.10 8.89 -5.81
N SER A 32 6.41 9.07 -5.67
CA SER A 32 7.29 9.36 -6.79
C SER A 32 7.70 8.08 -7.52
N SER A 33 8.15 8.20 -8.77
CA SER A 33 8.65 7.03 -9.52
C SER A 33 9.83 6.36 -8.84
N SER A 34 10.72 7.13 -8.20
CA SER A 34 11.83 6.59 -7.40
C SER A 34 11.32 5.78 -6.21
N GLU A 35 10.37 6.30 -5.43
CA GLU A 35 9.78 5.55 -4.31
C GLU A 35 9.12 4.24 -4.75
N ILE A 36 8.45 4.24 -5.91
CA ILE A 36 7.87 3.02 -6.47
C ILE A 36 8.99 2.04 -6.87
N GLN A 37 10.04 2.54 -7.52
CA GLN A 37 11.17 1.73 -7.97
C GLN A 37 11.97 1.13 -6.80
N ASP A 38 12.13 1.86 -5.71
CA ASP A 38 12.84 1.38 -4.51
C ASP A 38 11.99 0.44 -3.66
N ALA A 39 10.66 0.47 -3.80
CA ALA A 39 9.77 -0.42 -3.05
C ALA A 39 9.91 -1.89 -3.49
N ASP A 40 10.06 -2.78 -2.49
CA ASP A 40 10.07 -4.23 -2.68
C ASP A 40 8.69 -4.81 -3.00
N VAL A 41 7.65 -4.22 -2.40
CA VAL A 41 6.26 -4.65 -2.54
C VAL A 41 5.32 -3.44 -2.50
N VAL A 42 4.21 -3.55 -3.24
CA VAL A 42 3.17 -2.53 -3.34
C VAL A 42 1.87 -3.12 -2.79
N ILE A 43 1.20 -2.40 -1.90
CA ILE A 43 -0.09 -2.80 -1.34
C ILE A 43 -1.19 -1.91 -1.92
N PHE A 44 -2.09 -2.51 -2.70
CA PHE A 44 -3.32 -1.88 -3.17
C PHE A 44 -4.44 -2.19 -2.18
N ALA A 45 -4.54 -1.35 -1.15
CA ALA A 45 -5.64 -1.33 -0.20
C ALA A 45 -6.82 -0.54 -0.80
N VAL A 46 -7.58 -1.14 -1.71
CA VAL A 46 -8.65 -0.47 -2.47
C VAL A 46 -9.85 -1.38 -2.71
N ASP A 47 -11.04 -0.80 -2.65
CA ASP A 47 -12.29 -1.47 -3.07
C ASP A 47 -12.70 -1.11 -4.51
N THR A 48 -11.95 -0.21 -5.14
CA THR A 48 -12.18 0.29 -6.51
C THR A 48 -10.90 0.24 -7.33
N THR A 49 -10.95 0.72 -8.57
CA THR A 49 -9.80 0.78 -9.47
C THR A 49 -8.82 1.85 -9.02
N VAL A 50 -7.53 1.49 -8.96
CA VAL A 50 -6.43 2.43 -8.70
C VAL A 50 -6.18 3.26 -9.96
N GLN A 51 -6.17 4.58 -9.83
CA GLN A 51 -5.78 5.46 -10.94
C GLN A 51 -4.27 5.39 -11.16
N ASP A 52 -3.85 5.46 -12.42
CA ASP A 52 -2.44 5.32 -12.85
C ASP A 52 -1.78 4.01 -12.36
N SER A 53 -2.53 2.90 -12.31
CA SER A 53 -2.01 1.61 -11.85
C SER A 53 -0.80 1.11 -12.65
N ASP A 54 -0.65 1.56 -13.90
CA ASP A 54 0.47 1.22 -14.79
C ASP A 54 1.83 1.64 -14.22
N ARG A 55 1.86 2.62 -13.32
CA ARG A 55 3.10 3.07 -12.64
C ARG A 55 3.70 2.01 -11.73
N PHE A 56 2.91 1.02 -11.35
CA PHE A 56 3.32 -0.08 -10.47
C PHE A 56 3.55 -1.38 -11.25
N ASP A 57 3.53 -1.34 -12.59
CA ASP A 57 3.76 -2.52 -13.40
C ASP A 57 5.16 -3.12 -13.15
N GLY A 58 5.24 -4.45 -13.15
CA GLY A 58 6.47 -5.19 -12.82
C GLY A 58 6.80 -5.25 -11.32
N LYS A 59 6.04 -4.59 -10.45
CA LYS A 59 6.18 -4.73 -8.99
C LYS A 59 5.38 -5.91 -8.44
N LYS A 60 5.82 -6.40 -7.27
CA LYS A 60 5.04 -7.36 -6.48
C LYS A 60 3.86 -6.62 -5.86
N ILE A 61 2.65 -6.91 -6.31
CA ILE A 61 1.44 -6.21 -5.87
C ILE A 61 0.58 -7.15 -5.02
N LEU A 62 0.28 -6.73 -3.79
CA LEU A 62 -0.76 -7.30 -2.95
C LEU A 62 -2.03 -6.45 -3.09
N LYS A 63 -3.15 -7.05 -3.51
CA LYS A 63 -4.44 -6.37 -3.59
C LYS A 63 -5.36 -6.84 -2.45
N VAL A 64 -5.85 -5.92 -1.64
CA VAL A 64 -6.74 -6.21 -0.50
C VAL A 64 -7.79 -5.10 -0.36
N GLY A 65 -8.96 -5.40 0.22
CA GLY A 65 -10.01 -4.40 0.43
C GLY A 65 -9.66 -3.36 1.49
N THR A 66 -10.15 -2.13 1.37
CA THR A 66 -9.84 -1.07 2.37
C THR A 66 -10.36 -1.46 3.75
N SER A 67 -11.52 -2.11 3.78
CA SER A 67 -12.18 -2.57 5.01
C SER A 67 -11.37 -3.65 5.73
N GLU A 68 -10.69 -4.52 4.98
CA GLU A 68 -9.81 -5.55 5.53
C GLU A 68 -8.59 -4.92 6.20
N VAL A 69 -7.95 -3.94 5.55
CA VAL A 69 -6.83 -3.20 6.12
C VAL A 69 -7.22 -2.40 7.37
N VAL A 70 -8.43 -1.83 7.38
CA VAL A 70 -8.93 -1.10 8.56
C VAL A 70 -9.15 -2.06 9.74
N LYS A 71 -9.68 -3.26 9.45
CA LYS A 71 -9.96 -4.27 10.48
C LYS A 71 -8.69 -4.97 10.98
N ASP A 72 -7.79 -5.33 10.06
CA ASP A 72 -6.57 -6.06 10.33
C ASP A 72 -5.42 -5.59 9.42
N GLY A 73 -4.86 -4.42 9.74
CA GLY A 73 -3.73 -3.88 9.01
C GLY A 73 -2.45 -4.70 9.18
N LYS A 74 -2.34 -5.53 10.22
CA LYS A 74 -1.18 -6.40 10.42
C LYS A 74 -1.17 -7.53 9.39
N ALA A 75 -2.31 -8.18 9.18
CA ALA A 75 -2.43 -9.24 8.17
C ALA A 75 -1.97 -8.74 6.78
N ALA A 76 -2.39 -7.55 6.37
CA ALA A 76 -1.98 -6.96 5.10
C ALA A 76 -0.45 -6.74 4.99
N ILE A 77 0.20 -6.28 6.05
CA ILE A 77 1.66 -6.11 6.08
C ILE A 77 2.38 -7.47 6.05
N ASP A 78 1.91 -8.45 6.84
CA ASP A 78 2.49 -9.79 6.89
C ASP A 78 2.36 -10.50 5.53
N GLU A 79 1.22 -10.37 4.85
CA GLU A 79 1.01 -10.93 3.51
C GLU A 79 1.90 -10.24 2.46
N ALA A 80 2.05 -8.92 2.53
CA ALA A 80 2.93 -8.19 1.62
C ALA A 80 4.39 -8.62 1.81
N ALA A 81 4.84 -8.78 3.05
CA ALA A 81 6.20 -9.24 3.37
C ALA A 81 6.49 -10.66 2.84
N LYS A 82 5.49 -11.54 2.79
CA LYS A 82 5.62 -12.89 2.21
C LYS A 82 5.81 -12.90 0.70
N LEU A 83 5.41 -11.84 -0.01
CA LEU A 83 5.64 -11.77 -1.45
C LEU A 83 7.11 -11.51 -1.78
N VAL A 84 7.85 -10.85 -0.87
CA VAL A 84 9.26 -10.48 -1.07
C VAL A 84 10.21 -11.63 -0.75
N ASN A 85 9.88 -12.44 0.26
CA ASN A 85 10.63 -13.62 0.71
C ASN A 85 10.34 -14.88 -0.12
#